data_AF-A0A7J8PBG3-F1
#
_entry.id   AF-A0A7J8PBG3-F1
#
_cell.length_a   1.000
_cell.length_b   1.000
_cell.length_c   1.000
_cell.angle_alpha   90.00
_cell.angle_beta   90.00
_cell.angle_gamma   90.00
#
_symmetry.space_group_name_H-M   'P 1'
#
loop_
_entity.id
_entity.type
_entity.pdbx_description
1 polymer ?
#
loop_
_entity_poly.entity_id
_entity_poly.type
_entity_poly.pdbx_seq_one_letter_code
_entity_poly.pdbx_strand_id
1 'polypeptide(L)'
;YVVDAADNDNLSVSRRELHDLLSKPSLSGIPLLVLGNKIDKSEALSKENLTEQMGLKSITDREVCCYMISCKNSTNIDTVIDW
;
A
#
# COMPACT_ATOMS: atom_id res chain seq x y z
N TYR A 1 0.38 -3.95 4.79
CA TYR A 1 -0.41 -4.41 3.63
C TYR A 1 0.44 -4.27 2.39
N VAL A 2 0.65 -5.34 1.62
CA VAL A 2 1.47 -5.31 0.40
C VAL A 2 0.56 -5.36 -0.81
N VAL A 3 0.78 -4.48 -1.78
CA VAL A 3 0.02 -4.40 -3.02
C VAL A 3 0.99 -4.42 -4.20
N ASP A 4 0.60 -5.06 -5.30
CA ASP A 4 1.38 -5.02 -6.54
C ASP A 4 1.11 -3.70 -7.25
N ALA A 5 2.11 -2.81 -7.29
CA ALA A 5 1.97 -1.50 -7.90
C ALA A 5 1.85 -1.57 -9.43
N ALA A 6 2.20 -2.70 -10.06
CA ALA A 6 2.10 -2.88 -11.51
C ALA A 6 0.79 -3.56 -11.94
N ASP A 7 -0.03 -4.05 -10.99
CA ASP A 7 -1.25 -4.79 -11.29
C ASP A 7 -2.49 -3.89 -11.13
N ASN A 8 -2.70 -3.02 -12.12
CA ASN A 8 -3.77 -2.03 -12.10
C ASN A 8 -5.17 -2.64 -12.05
N ASP A 9 -5.36 -3.80 -12.69
CA ASP A 9 -6.67 -4.46 -12.76
C ASP A 9 -7.12 -4.92 -11.36
N ASN A 10 -6.18 -5.42 -10.54
CA ASN A 10 -6.47 -5.92 -9.20
C ASN A 10 -6.39 -4.86 -8.09
N LEU A 11 -6.01 -3.61 -8.38
CA LEU A 11 -5.98 -2.54 -7.37
C LEU A 11 -7.36 -2.23 -6.81
N SER A 12 -8.39 -2.26 -7.65
CA SER A 12 -9.76 -2.01 -7.22
C SER A 12 -10.25 -3.03 -6.18
N VAL A 13 -9.85 -4.30 -6.35
CA VAL A 13 -10.11 -5.41 -5.43
C VAL A 13 -9.27 -5.25 -4.17
N SER A 14 -7.97 -4.98 -4.31
CA SER A 14 -7.05 -4.76 -3.19
C SER A 14 -7.50 -3.62 -2.28
N ARG A 15 -8.01 -2.53 -2.87
CA ARG A 15 -8.64 -1.43 -2.14
C ARG A 15 -9.81 -1.92 -1.30
N ARG A 16 -10.76 -2.65 -1.91
CA ARG A 16 -11.94 -3.14 -1.19
C ARG A 16 -11.53 -4.01 0.00
N GLU A 17 -10.67 -4.99 -0.24
CA GLU A 17 -10.15 -5.90 0.79
C GLU A 17 -9.43 -5.15 1.92
N LEU A 18 -8.63 -4.12 1.58
CA LEU A 18 -7.97 -3.29 2.58
C LEU A 18 -9.00 -2.56 3.46
N HIS A 19 -9.99 -1.90 2.87
CA HIS A 19 -11.00 -1.15 3.63
C HIS A 19 -11.88 -2.08 4.47
N ASP A 20 -12.26 -3.24 3.93
CA ASP A 20 -12.99 -4.27 4.67
C ASP A 20 -12.16 -4.83 5.83
N LEU A 21 -10.85 -5.01 5.63
CA LEU A 21 -9.93 -5.40 6.69
C LEU A 21 -9.88 -4.33 7.80
N LEU A 22 -9.73 -3.06 7.44
CA LEU A 22 -9.64 -1.94 8.39
C LEU A 22 -10.95 -1.70 9.15
N SER A 23 -12.10 -2.11 8.60
CA SER A 23 -13.40 -2.05 9.27
C SER A 23 -13.48 -2.96 10.51
N LYS A 24 -12.57 -3.93 10.65
CA LYS A 24 -12.57 -4.87 11.76
C LYS A 24 -12.19 -4.16 13.07
N PRO A 25 -13.00 -4.29 14.14
CA PRO A 25 -12.74 -3.61 15.41
C PRO A 25 -11.37 -3.91 16.01
N SER A 26 -10.84 -5.12 15.78
CA SER A 26 -9.52 -5.56 16.26
C SER A 26 -8.35 -4.79 15.64
N LEU A 27 -8.57 -4.09 14.53
CA LEU A 27 -7.56 -3.27 13.85
C LEU A 27 -7.78 -1.78 14.09
N SER A 28 -8.74 -1.39 14.94
CA SER A 28 -8.98 0.01 15.29
C SER A 28 -7.75 0.63 15.95
N GLY A 29 -7.33 1.80 15.46
CA GLY A 29 -6.17 2.54 15.98
C GLY A 29 -4.80 1.96 15.64
N ILE A 30 -4.72 0.84 14.91
CA ILE A 30 -3.43 0.27 14.49
C ILE A 30 -2.91 1.03 13.26
N PRO A 31 -1.67 1.56 13.30
CA PRO A 31 -1.02 2.18 12.15
C PRO A 31 -1.00 1.27 10.93
N LEU A 32 -1.25 1.86 9.76
CA LEU A 32 -1.31 1.13 8.50
C LEU A 32 -0.08 1.43 7.64
N LEU A 33 0.75 0.41 7.44
CA LEU A 33 1.82 0.44 6.46
C LEU A 33 1.34 -0.19 5.14
N VAL A 34 1.41 0.55 4.04
CA VAL A 34 1.13 0.08 2.68
C VAL A 34 2.40 0.03 1.85
N LEU A 35 2.70 -1.13 1.27
CA LEU A 35 3.89 -1.36 0.46
C LEU A 35 3.47 -1.62 -0.98
N GLY A 36 3.71 -0.64 -1.86
CA GLY A 36 3.61 -0.79 -3.30
C GLY A 36 4.82 -1.53 -3.85
N ASN A 37 4.67 -2.83 -4.04
CA ASN A 37 5.74 -3.72 -4.52
C ASN A 37 5.81 -3.74 -6.06
N LYS A 38 6.89 -4.31 -6.60
CA LYS A 38 7.16 -4.51 -8.04
C LYS A 38 7.39 -3.23 -8.85
N ILE A 39 8.00 -2.22 -8.22
CA ILE A 39 8.39 -0.97 -8.90
C ILE A 39 9.44 -1.16 -10.01
N ASP A 40 10.01 -2.36 -10.13
CA ASP A 40 10.91 -2.74 -11.21
C ASP A 40 10.21 -2.89 -12.57
N LYS A 41 8.87 -2.94 -12.60
CA LYS A 41 8.10 -3.00 -13.84
C LYS A 41 7.77 -1.61 -14.36
N SER A 42 7.78 -1.44 -15.68
CA SER A 42 7.41 -0.18 -16.35
C SER A 42 5.95 0.24 -16.12
N GLU A 43 5.08 -0.72 -15.80
CA GLU A 43 3.66 -0.52 -15.52
C GLU A 43 3.39 -0.15 -14.05
N ALA A 44 4.44 -0.07 -13.22
CA ALA A 44 4.31 0.26 -11.82
C ALA A 44 3.79 1.70 -11.63
N LEU A 45 2.76 1.83 -10.80
CA LEU A 45 2.23 3.12 -10.41
C LEU A 45 3.22 3.93 -9.56
N SER A 46 3.12 5.25 -9.69
CA SER A 46 3.77 6.16 -8.73
C SER A 46 3.12 6.05 -7.35
N LYS A 47 3.84 6.51 -6.33
CA LYS A 47 3.34 6.56 -4.95
C LYS A 47 2.02 7.33 -4.85
N GLU A 48 1.90 8.45 -5.54
CA GLU A 48 0.72 9.32 -5.53
C GLU A 48 -0.49 8.58 -6.12
N ASN A 49 -0.31 7.97 -7.30
CA ASN A 49 -1.36 7.21 -7.98
C ASN A 49 -1.80 6.01 -7.14
N LEU A 50 -0.85 5.27 -6.54
CA LEU A 50 -1.18 4.14 -5.68
C LEU A 50 -1.96 4.59 -4.44
N THR A 51 -1.55 5.70 -3.83
CA THR A 51 -2.22 6.29 -2.66
C THR A 51 -3.65 6.71 -2.98
N GLU A 52 -3.86 7.29 -4.17
CA GLU A 52 -5.18 7.70 -4.65
C GLU A 52 -6.06 6.50 -5.01
N GLN A 53 -5.54 5.56 -5.80
CA GLN A 53 -6.27 4.35 -6.20
C GLN A 53 -6.63 3.47 -5.01
N MET A 54 -5.76 3.35 -4.01
CA MET A 54 -6.06 2.61 -2.76
C MET A 54 -6.93 3.40 -1.78
N GLY A 55 -7.26 4.66 -2.08
CA GLY A 55 -8.09 5.50 -1.23
C GLY A 55 -7.47 5.76 0.15
N LEU A 56 -6.14 5.79 0.25
CA LEU A 56 -5.48 5.92 1.55
C LEU A 56 -5.75 7.27 2.22
N LYS A 57 -5.99 8.32 1.41
CA LYS A 57 -6.33 9.67 1.90
C LYS A 57 -7.67 9.74 2.62
N SER A 58 -8.59 8.79 2.39
CA SER A 58 -9.88 8.77 3.09
C SER A 58 -9.79 8.14 4.47
N ILE A 59 -8.65 7.51 4.81
CA ILE A 59 -8.39 6.89 6.10
C ILE A 59 -7.79 7.97 7.00
N THR A 60 -8.59 8.50 7.92
CA THR A 60 -8.19 9.56 8.85
C THR A 60 -8.22 9.11 10.31
N ASP A 61 -8.65 7.88 10.57
CA ASP A 61 -8.77 7.28 11.92
C ASP A 61 -7.44 6.73 12.47
N ARG A 62 -6.39 6.69 11.63
CA ARG A 62 -5.08 6.11 11.95
C ARG A 62 -3.98 6.75 11.13
N GLU A 63 -2.75 6.55 11.55
CA GLU A 63 -1.58 6.86 10.72
C GLU A 63 -1.48 5.89 9.54
N VAL A 64 -1.26 6.44 8.34
CA VAL A 64 -1.09 5.65 7.12
C VAL A 64 0.22 6.06 6.44
N CYS A 65 1.11 5.10 6.25
CA CYS A 65 2.35 5.30 5.51
C CYS A 65 2.37 4.43 4.26
N CYS A 66 2.79 5.02 3.14
CA CYS A 66 2.88 4.35 1.85
C CYS A 66 4.32 4.41 1.34
N TYR A 67 4.92 3.23 1.10
CA TYR A 67 6.26 3.07 0.55
C TYR A 67 6.24 2.26 -0.73
N MET A 68 7.16 2.60 -1.63
CA MET A 68 7.32 1.97 -2.93
C MET A 68 8.60 1.13 -2.89
N ILE A 69 8.47 -0.19 -3.07
CA ILE A 69 9.56 -1.15 -2.92
C ILE A 69 9.67 -2.08 -4.13
N SER A 70 10.87 -2.62 -4.36
CA SER A 70 11.03 -3.81 -5.20
C SER A 70 11.64 -4.91 -4.37
N CYS A 71 10.85 -5.94 -4.04
CA CYS A 71 11.40 -7.14 -3.39
C CYS A 71 12.42 -7.88 -4.27
N LYS A 72 12.35 -7.71 -5.60
CA LYS A 72 13.25 -8.36 -6.55
C LYS A 72 14.63 -7.70 -6.56
N ASN A 73 14.67 -6.37 -6.54
CA ASN A 73 15.91 -5.59 -6.60
C ASN A 73 16.38 -5.13 -5.22
N SER A 74 15.74 -5.62 -4.15
CA SER A 74 15.92 -5.16 -2.76
C SER A 74 15.89 -3.63 -2.60
N THR A 75 15.10 -2.95 -3.43
CA THR A 75 15.04 -1.48 -3.46
C THR A 75 14.08 -0.98 -2.39
N ASN A 76 14.54 -0.04 -1.55
CA ASN A 76 13.78 0.60 -0.46
C ASN A 76 13.26 -0.36 0.64
N ILE A 77 13.81 -1.57 0.75
CA ILE A 77 13.41 -2.51 1.81
C ILE A 77 13.90 -2.01 3.17
N ASP A 78 15.13 -1.53 3.26
CA ASP A 78 15.72 -1.09 4.54
C ASP A 78 14.92 0.07 5.15
N THR A 79 14.50 1.04 4.33
CA THR A 79 13.68 2.18 4.76
C THR A 79 12.32 1.76 5.33
N VAL A 80 11.80 0.61 4.91
CA VAL A 80 10.53 0.07 5.41
C VAL A 80 10.72 -0.72 6.70
N ILE A 81 11.89 -1.31 6.91
CA ILE A 81 12.23 -2.05 8.14
C ILE A 81 12.37 -1.09 9.33
N ASP A 82 12.82 0.15 9.09
CA ASP A 82 12.99 1.18 10.12
C ASP A 82 11.68 1.90 10.51
N TRP A 83 10.55 1.57 9.88
CA TRP A 83 9.23 2.17 10.17
C TRP A 83 8.54 1.52 11.37
#